data_AF-A0A6J4YA45-F1
#
_entry.id   AF-A0A6J4YA45-F1
#
_cell.length_a   1.000
_cell.length_b   1.000
_cell.length_c   1.000
_cell.angle_alpha   90.00
_cell.angle_beta   90.00
_cell.angle_gamma   90.00
#
_symmetry.space_group_name_H-M   'P 1'
#
loop_
_entity.id
_entity.type
_entity.pdbx_description
1 polymer ?
#
loop_
_entity_poly.entity_id
_entity_poly.type
_entity_poly.pdbx_seq_one_letter_code
_entity_poly.pdbx_strand_id
1 'polypeptide(L)'
;MRATTKNGLDRLNLKTTGMEFASEMVTKAIKRKLKTKELPIDYYVRRGESKLRSFADGWRHLRYMLLYSPLFLFLFPGAMLFILGLVSMAWLYWGDPTLFGIRFYYHPMFLSSVLVMLGYQMIFFSLFAKTYAITHLGEESPKFQLLFKYLTIEKASIAGGFLALTGIAIYVIIFIAWVQSDFSALQKVKTSIVALTLIALGAQTVFSSFMLSMLGIKEK
;
A
#
# COMPACT_ATOMS: atom_id res chain seq x y z
N MET A 1 18.33 -12.59 29.07
CA MET A 1 17.25 -13.45 29.60
C MET A 1 16.00 -12.59 29.75
N ARG A 2 14.78 -13.14 29.59
CA ARG A 2 13.51 -12.42 29.84
C ARG A 2 12.70 -13.20 30.87
N ALA A 3 12.04 -12.51 31.78
CA ALA A 3 11.15 -13.10 32.78
C ALA A 3 9.76 -12.48 32.68
N THR A 4 8.72 -13.29 32.87
CA THR A 4 7.32 -12.85 32.90
C THR A 4 6.58 -13.62 33.98
N THR A 5 5.56 -13.00 34.59
CA THR A 5 4.71 -13.69 35.56
C THR A 5 3.77 -14.65 34.84
N LYS A 6 3.30 -15.71 35.51
CA LYS A 6 2.34 -16.67 34.93
C LYS A 6 1.09 -15.95 34.40
N ASN A 7 0.50 -15.07 35.22
CA ASN A 7 -0.66 -14.26 34.83
C ASN A 7 -0.34 -13.33 33.63
N GLY A 8 0.86 -12.75 33.58
CA GLY A 8 1.31 -11.96 32.44
C GLY A 8 1.39 -12.80 31.15
N LEU A 9 1.93 -14.02 31.23
CA LEU A 9 2.04 -14.94 30.10
C LEU A 9 0.67 -15.40 29.57
N ASP A 10 -0.24 -15.78 30.48
CA ASP A 10 -1.61 -16.19 30.14
C ASP A 10 -2.36 -15.05 29.44
N ARG A 11 -2.18 -13.82 29.95
CA ARG A 11 -2.70 -12.63 29.29
C ARG A 11 -2.10 -12.50 27.90
N LEU A 12 -0.80 -12.64 27.68
CA LEU A 12 -0.21 -12.40 26.34
C LEU A 12 -0.80 -13.32 25.25
N ASN A 13 -1.14 -14.58 25.54
CA ASN A 13 -1.61 -15.58 24.55
C ASN A 13 -0.71 -15.61 23.31
N LEU A 14 0.58 -15.90 23.52
CA LEU A 14 1.61 -15.96 22.48
C LEU A 14 1.35 -17.15 21.56
N LYS A 15 1.51 -16.95 20.25
CA LYS A 15 1.23 -17.97 19.22
C LYS A 15 2.45 -18.35 18.40
N THR A 16 3.45 -17.49 18.35
CA THR A 16 4.65 -17.73 17.55
C THR A 16 5.63 -18.65 18.26
N THR A 17 6.34 -19.47 17.49
CA THR A 17 7.28 -20.48 18.00
C THR A 17 8.73 -20.22 17.57
N GLY A 18 8.96 -19.24 16.69
CA GLY A 18 10.29 -18.90 16.16
C GLY A 18 10.97 -17.72 16.83
N MET A 19 11.95 -17.13 16.13
CA MET A 19 12.66 -15.93 16.58
C MET A 19 11.73 -14.73 16.80
N GLU A 20 10.62 -14.68 16.08
CA GLU A 20 9.56 -13.69 16.22
C GLU A 20 8.86 -13.69 17.60
N PHE A 21 9.04 -14.74 18.42
CA PHE A 21 8.48 -14.84 19.78
C PHE A 21 8.84 -13.64 20.66
N ALA A 22 10.10 -13.20 20.55
CA ALA A 22 10.58 -12.03 21.28
C ALA A 22 9.78 -10.77 20.94
N SER A 23 9.55 -10.54 19.65
CA SER A 23 8.78 -9.40 19.15
C SER A 23 7.32 -9.50 19.56
N GLU A 24 6.72 -10.68 19.42
CA GLU A 24 5.34 -10.91 19.83
C GLU A 24 5.13 -10.61 21.31
N MET A 25 6.04 -11.06 22.16
CA MET A 25 6.00 -10.80 23.58
C MET A 25 6.02 -9.30 23.89
N VAL A 26 6.95 -8.55 23.29
CA VAL A 26 7.09 -7.10 23.51
C VAL A 26 5.89 -6.34 22.95
N THR A 27 5.50 -6.60 21.70
CA THR A 27 4.36 -5.93 21.06
C THR A 27 3.06 -6.18 21.84
N LYS A 28 2.78 -7.41 22.24
CA LYS A 28 1.57 -7.73 23.00
C LYS A 28 1.63 -7.21 24.44
N ALA A 29 2.80 -7.15 25.07
CA ALA A 29 2.94 -6.56 26.41
C ALA A 29 2.59 -5.07 26.38
N ILE A 30 3.07 -4.34 25.37
CA ILE A 30 2.74 -2.93 25.15
C ILE A 30 1.25 -2.76 24.84
N LYS A 31 0.70 -3.53 23.87
CA LYS A 31 -0.73 -3.45 23.51
C LYS A 31 -1.66 -3.74 24.69
N ARG A 32 -1.27 -4.65 25.60
CA ARG A 32 -2.03 -5.00 26.82
C ARG A 32 -1.68 -4.13 28.03
N LYS A 33 -0.87 -3.08 27.85
CA LYS A 33 -0.45 -2.14 28.90
C LYS A 33 0.14 -2.86 30.14
N LEU A 34 0.88 -3.95 29.92
CA LEU A 34 1.57 -4.66 31.00
C LEU A 34 2.75 -3.82 31.52
N LYS A 35 3.06 -3.92 32.81
CA LYS A 35 4.25 -3.28 33.40
C LYS A 35 5.52 -3.98 32.90
N THR A 36 6.38 -3.22 32.22
CA THR A 36 7.67 -3.71 31.70
C THR A 36 8.81 -2.92 32.33
N LYS A 37 9.92 -3.60 32.66
CA LYS A 37 11.16 -2.98 33.16
C LYS A 37 12.35 -3.64 32.45
N GLU A 38 13.26 -2.81 31.96
CA GLU A 38 14.53 -3.27 31.41
C GLU A 38 15.60 -3.26 32.51
N LEU A 39 16.39 -4.33 32.58
CA LEU A 39 17.50 -4.46 33.51
C LEU A 39 18.77 -4.56 32.68
N PRO A 40 19.77 -3.69 32.91
CA PRO A 40 21.03 -3.75 32.18
C PRO A 40 21.74 -5.07 32.49
N ILE A 41 22.30 -5.70 31.46
CA ILE A 41 23.13 -6.90 31.55
C ILE A 41 24.32 -6.76 30.61
N ASP A 42 25.45 -7.36 30.96
CA ASP A 42 26.61 -7.43 30.08
C ASP A 42 26.41 -8.55 29.05
N TYR A 43 26.58 -8.21 27.77
CA TYR A 43 26.50 -9.17 26.68
C TYR A 43 27.90 -9.69 26.33
N TYR A 44 28.21 -10.90 26.76
CA TYR A 44 29.51 -11.53 26.54
C TYR A 44 29.66 -12.17 25.17
N VAL A 45 30.91 -12.32 24.73
CA VAL A 45 31.26 -13.01 23.47
C VAL A 45 30.72 -14.44 23.47
N ARG A 46 30.06 -14.82 22.38
CA ARG A 46 29.52 -16.17 22.21
C ARG A 46 30.63 -17.20 22.17
N ARG A 47 30.51 -18.25 22.98
CA ARG A 47 31.32 -19.47 22.84
C ARG A 47 30.60 -20.43 21.88
N GLY A 48 31.29 -20.82 20.80
CA GLY A 48 30.81 -21.78 19.78
C GLY A 48 30.00 -21.16 18.63
N GLU A 49 29.58 -22.02 17.69
CA GLU A 49 28.94 -21.59 16.44
C GLU A 49 27.52 -21.04 16.63
N SER A 50 27.08 -20.25 15.64
CA SER A 50 25.74 -19.68 15.59
C SER A 50 24.71 -20.76 15.27
N LYS A 51 23.65 -20.80 16.07
CA LYS A 51 22.47 -21.65 15.84
C LYS A 51 21.43 -20.95 14.93
N LEU A 52 21.71 -19.72 14.52
CA LEU A 52 20.79 -18.88 13.76
C LEU A 52 21.10 -18.93 12.27
N ARG A 53 20.04 -18.95 11.46
CA ARG A 53 20.11 -18.84 10.00
C ARG A 53 19.81 -17.39 9.65
N SER A 54 20.86 -16.56 9.52
CA SER A 54 20.77 -15.09 9.45
C SER A 54 19.68 -14.56 8.51
N PHE A 55 19.59 -15.10 7.29
CA PHE A 55 18.59 -14.67 6.31
C PHE A 55 17.18 -15.20 6.60
N ALA A 56 17.04 -16.49 6.88
CA ALA A 56 15.73 -17.10 7.09
C ALA A 56 15.06 -16.56 8.37
N ASP A 57 15.83 -16.46 9.45
CA ASP A 57 15.35 -15.93 10.73
C ASP A 57 15.11 -14.42 10.64
N GLY A 58 15.99 -13.69 9.94
CA GLY A 58 15.80 -12.27 9.65
C GLY A 58 14.53 -12.00 8.84
N TRP A 59 14.24 -12.81 7.82
CA TRP A 59 13.01 -12.71 7.04
C TRP A 59 11.76 -13.01 7.87
N ARG A 60 11.78 -14.03 8.75
CA ARG A 60 10.66 -14.32 9.65
C ARG A 60 10.35 -13.14 10.57
N HIS A 61 11.40 -12.53 11.13
CA HIS A 61 11.29 -11.37 12.00
C HIS A 61 10.80 -10.13 11.25
N LEU A 62 11.36 -9.87 10.07
CA LEU A 62 10.93 -8.76 9.20
C LEU A 62 9.47 -8.94 8.77
N ARG A 63 9.07 -10.14 8.33
CA ARG A 63 7.68 -10.47 8.01
C ARG A 63 6.77 -10.22 9.19
N TYR A 64 7.15 -10.63 10.40
CA TYR A 64 6.38 -10.33 11.61
C TYR A 64 6.22 -8.81 11.79
N MET A 65 7.31 -8.03 11.71
CA MET A 65 7.23 -6.58 11.83
C MET A 65 6.36 -5.93 10.76
N LEU A 66 6.45 -6.39 9.51
CA LEU A 66 5.67 -5.87 8.38
C LEU A 66 4.18 -6.18 8.53
N LEU A 67 3.83 -7.38 9.02
CA LEU A 67 2.45 -7.74 9.34
C LEU A 67 1.85 -6.87 10.45
N TYR A 68 2.67 -6.45 11.41
CA TYR A 68 2.26 -5.53 12.48
C TYR A 68 2.44 -4.04 12.11
N SER A 69 3.01 -3.72 10.93
CA SER A 69 3.23 -2.37 10.42
C SER A 69 2.82 -2.26 8.94
N PRO A 70 1.51 -2.35 8.65
CA PRO A 70 1.00 -2.35 7.28
C PRO A 70 1.35 -1.07 6.50
N LEU A 71 1.53 0.05 7.21
CA LEU A 71 1.92 1.33 6.60
C LEU A 71 3.32 1.25 5.97
N PHE A 72 4.29 0.61 6.63
CA PHE A 72 5.64 0.54 6.09
C PHE A 72 5.74 -0.43 4.92
N LEU A 73 4.98 -1.52 4.98
CA LEU A 73 4.96 -2.56 3.94
C LEU A 73 4.34 -2.05 2.63
N PHE A 74 3.24 -1.31 2.70
CA PHE A 74 2.44 -0.99 1.53
C PHE A 74 2.42 0.51 1.19
N LEU A 75 2.33 1.41 2.17
CA LEU A 75 2.13 2.84 1.91
C LEU A 75 3.36 3.49 1.29
N PHE A 76 4.54 3.31 1.90
CA PHE A 76 5.77 3.94 1.43
C PHE A 76 6.19 3.48 0.03
N PRO A 77 6.34 2.17 -0.25
CA PRO A 77 6.67 1.72 -1.60
C PRO A 77 5.55 2.08 -2.59
N GLY A 78 4.27 1.97 -2.19
CA GLY A 78 3.14 2.37 -3.03
C GLY A 78 3.16 3.85 -3.40
N ALA A 79 3.36 4.74 -2.44
CA ALA A 79 3.46 6.18 -2.66
C ALA A 79 4.66 6.54 -3.54
N MET A 80 5.81 5.89 -3.32
CA MET A 80 7.00 6.09 -4.16
C MET A 80 6.71 5.72 -5.62
N LEU A 81 6.13 4.54 -5.86
CA LEU A 81 5.77 4.09 -7.21
C LEU A 81 4.70 4.98 -7.85
N PHE A 82 3.71 5.42 -7.09
CA PHE A 82 2.64 6.29 -7.56
C PHE A 82 3.17 7.66 -8.00
N ILE A 83 4.00 8.29 -7.15
CA ILE A 83 4.61 9.60 -7.44
C ILE A 83 5.57 9.49 -8.63
N LEU A 84 6.45 8.48 -8.63
CA LEU A 84 7.36 8.21 -9.74
C LEU A 84 6.61 7.99 -11.06
N GLY A 85 5.53 7.20 -11.00
CA GLY A 85 4.63 6.95 -12.12
C GLY A 85 3.99 8.24 -12.64
N LEU A 86 3.41 9.06 -11.75
CA LEU A 86 2.77 10.33 -12.14
C LEU A 86 3.78 11.32 -12.74
N VAL A 87 4.94 11.50 -12.11
CA VAL A 87 5.98 12.41 -12.58
C VAL A 87 6.53 11.97 -13.93
N SER A 88 6.83 10.66 -14.09
CA SER A 88 7.29 10.14 -15.37
C SER A 88 6.22 10.24 -16.46
N MET A 89 4.95 9.98 -16.13
CA MET A 89 3.83 10.10 -17.06
C MET A 89 3.63 11.54 -17.54
N ALA A 90 3.66 12.50 -16.61
CA ALA A 90 3.60 13.92 -16.89
C ALA A 90 4.77 14.36 -17.80
N TRP A 91 6.00 14.00 -17.41
CA TRP A 91 7.20 14.32 -18.18
C TRP A 91 7.11 13.80 -19.63
N LEU A 92 6.73 12.54 -19.82
CA LEU A 92 6.61 11.91 -21.13
C LEU A 92 5.42 12.41 -21.95
N TYR A 93 4.38 12.91 -21.29
CA TYR A 93 3.21 13.49 -21.97
C TYR A 93 3.57 14.81 -22.63
N TRP A 94 4.20 15.73 -21.89
CA TRP A 94 4.56 17.07 -22.39
C TRP A 94 5.90 17.12 -23.12
N GLY A 95 6.79 16.15 -22.90
CA GLY A 95 8.09 16.07 -23.56
C GLY A 95 8.20 14.93 -24.57
N ASP A 96 9.23 15.03 -25.40
CA ASP A 96 9.73 13.93 -26.24
C ASP A 96 11.20 13.67 -25.87
N PRO A 97 11.47 13.07 -24.69
CA PRO A 97 12.83 12.95 -24.20
C PRO A 97 13.68 12.08 -25.13
N THR A 98 14.81 12.61 -25.54
CA THR A 98 15.88 11.86 -26.20
C THR A 98 16.88 11.39 -25.15
N LEU A 99 17.03 10.08 -24.99
CA LEU A 99 18.07 9.51 -24.13
C LEU A 99 19.02 8.70 -25.02
N PHE A 100 20.32 8.95 -24.92
CA PHE A 100 21.35 8.25 -25.70
C PHE A 100 21.09 8.23 -27.22
N GLY A 101 20.50 9.30 -27.77
CA GLY A 101 20.16 9.40 -29.20
C GLY A 101 18.89 8.67 -29.62
N ILE A 102 18.20 7.96 -28.71
CA ILE A 102 16.92 7.30 -28.96
C ILE A 102 15.79 8.25 -28.56
N ARG A 103 14.90 8.59 -29.50
CA ARG A 103 13.66 9.34 -29.24
C ARG A 103 12.63 8.43 -28.60
N PHE A 104 12.28 8.70 -27.35
CA PHE A 104 11.17 8.01 -26.71
C PHE A 104 9.85 8.66 -27.09
N TYR A 105 9.07 7.97 -27.92
CA TYR A 105 7.74 8.42 -28.31
C TYR A 105 6.74 8.17 -27.17
N TYR A 106 6.03 7.03 -27.20
CA TYR A 106 4.96 6.73 -26.23
C TYR A 106 5.18 5.41 -25.48
N HIS A 107 6.10 4.53 -25.92
CA HIS A 107 6.30 3.23 -25.28
C HIS A 107 6.60 3.30 -23.77
N PRO A 108 7.45 4.22 -23.27
CA PRO A 108 7.70 4.33 -21.83
C PRO A 108 6.48 4.79 -21.02
N MET A 109 5.48 5.42 -21.64
CA MET A 109 4.26 5.84 -20.92
C MET A 109 3.42 4.65 -20.45
N PHE A 110 3.52 3.48 -21.10
CA PHE A 110 2.90 2.25 -20.59
C PHE A 110 3.54 1.80 -19.28
N LEU A 111 4.86 1.97 -19.13
CA LEU A 111 5.53 1.69 -17.86
C LEU A 111 5.07 2.67 -16.79
N SER A 112 4.97 3.96 -17.13
CA SER A 112 4.45 4.98 -16.21
C SER A 112 3.01 4.67 -15.76
N SER A 113 2.12 4.26 -16.65
CA SER A 113 0.74 3.90 -16.27
C SER A 113 0.71 2.70 -15.33
N VAL A 114 1.51 1.67 -15.58
CA VAL A 114 1.63 0.51 -14.68
C VAL A 114 2.16 0.91 -13.31
N LEU A 115 3.18 1.78 -13.24
CA LEU A 115 3.72 2.30 -11.98
C LEU A 115 2.67 3.07 -11.18
N VAL A 116 1.89 3.93 -11.85
CA VAL A 116 0.75 4.64 -11.24
C VAL A 116 -0.27 3.64 -10.70
N MET A 117 -0.72 2.68 -11.51
CA MET A 117 -1.72 1.70 -11.10
C MET A 117 -1.25 0.82 -9.93
N LEU A 118 0.00 0.32 -9.97
CA LEU A 118 0.56 -0.50 -8.90
C LEU A 118 0.75 0.31 -7.62
N GLY A 119 1.30 1.52 -7.72
CA GLY A 119 1.48 2.41 -6.58
C GLY A 119 0.14 2.73 -5.91
N TYR A 120 -0.88 3.02 -6.71
CA TYR A 120 -2.24 3.29 -6.24
C TYR A 120 -2.87 2.06 -5.54
N GLN A 121 -2.73 0.88 -6.14
CA GLN A 121 -3.21 -0.38 -5.56
C GLN A 121 -2.54 -0.68 -4.20
N MET A 122 -1.23 -0.46 -4.09
CA MET A 122 -0.50 -0.66 -2.82
C MET A 122 -0.95 0.32 -1.74
N ILE A 123 -1.23 1.58 -2.09
CA ILE A 123 -1.78 2.56 -1.14
C ILE A 123 -3.12 2.05 -0.59
N PHE A 124 -4.01 1.49 -1.42
CA PHE A 124 -5.26 0.89 -0.94
C PHE A 124 -5.04 -0.35 -0.06
N PHE A 125 -4.11 -1.24 -0.39
CA PHE A 125 -3.78 -2.37 0.48
C PHE A 125 -3.32 -1.92 1.87
N SER A 126 -2.55 -0.83 1.94
CA SER A 126 -2.20 -0.21 3.21
C SER A 126 -3.42 0.25 3.99
N LEU A 127 -4.37 0.91 3.32
CA LEU A 127 -5.62 1.36 3.92
C LEU A 127 -6.48 0.20 4.41
N PHE A 128 -6.64 -0.87 3.61
CA PHE A 128 -7.39 -2.07 4.03
C PHE A 128 -6.76 -2.72 5.26
N ALA A 129 -5.44 -2.94 5.23
CA ALA A 129 -4.73 -3.60 6.32
C ALA A 129 -4.78 -2.76 7.61
N LYS A 130 -4.68 -1.43 7.51
CA LYS A 130 -4.81 -0.54 8.66
C LYS A 130 -6.24 -0.48 9.20
N THR A 131 -7.25 -0.51 8.33
CA THR A 131 -8.67 -0.57 8.73
C THR A 131 -8.95 -1.85 9.50
N TYR A 132 -8.52 -2.99 8.96
CA TYR A 132 -8.63 -4.29 9.62
C TYR A 132 -7.93 -4.31 10.98
N ALA A 133 -6.73 -3.73 11.09
CA ALA A 133 -6.02 -3.64 12.36
C ALA A 133 -6.77 -2.82 13.41
N ILE A 134 -7.45 -1.75 13.01
CA ILE A 134 -8.23 -0.91 13.92
C ILE A 134 -9.53 -1.61 14.33
N THR A 135 -10.25 -2.23 13.39
CA THR A 135 -11.55 -2.85 13.67
C THR A 135 -11.43 -4.19 14.39
N HIS A 136 -10.49 -5.05 14.00
CA HIS A 136 -10.40 -6.42 14.49
C HIS A 136 -9.23 -6.65 15.46
N LEU A 137 -8.14 -5.88 15.36
CA LEU A 137 -6.96 -6.05 16.24
C LEU A 137 -6.90 -5.02 17.38
N GLY A 138 -7.92 -4.18 17.52
CA GLY A 138 -8.05 -3.18 18.59
C GLY A 138 -6.96 -2.11 18.58
N GLU A 139 -6.40 -1.81 17.41
CA GLU A 139 -5.39 -0.76 17.28
C GLU A 139 -6.03 0.63 17.30
N GLU A 140 -5.57 1.50 18.20
CA GLU A 140 -6.03 2.89 18.22
C GLU A 140 -5.11 3.78 17.36
N SER A 141 -5.70 4.48 16.40
CA SER A 141 -4.96 5.44 15.56
C SER A 141 -5.78 6.71 15.34
N PRO A 142 -5.51 7.80 16.09
CA PRO A 142 -6.28 9.04 15.99
C PRO A 142 -6.25 9.66 14.58
N LYS A 143 -5.09 9.60 13.91
CA LYS A 143 -4.91 10.09 12.54
C LYS A 143 -5.77 9.35 11.53
N PHE A 144 -5.96 8.05 11.73
CA PHE A 144 -6.72 7.20 10.82
C PHE A 144 -8.23 7.33 11.05
N GLN A 145 -8.66 7.54 12.29
CA GLN A 145 -10.05 7.88 12.60
C GLN A 145 -10.46 9.22 11.97
N LEU A 146 -9.57 10.21 11.96
CA LEU A 146 -9.78 11.46 11.23
C LEU A 146 -9.93 11.24 9.71
N LEU A 147 -9.08 10.41 9.10
CA LEU A 147 -9.17 10.10 7.67
C LEU A 147 -10.54 9.48 7.31
N PHE A 148 -11.00 8.49 8.08
CA PHE A 148 -12.30 7.85 7.86
C PHE A 148 -13.51 8.77 8.12
N LYS A 149 -13.34 9.83 8.93
CA LYS A 149 -14.38 10.84 9.13
C LYS A 149 -14.64 11.65 7.85
N TYR A 150 -13.60 11.91 7.05
CA TYR A 150 -13.73 12.70 5.82
C TYR A 150 -13.96 11.82 4.57
N LEU A 151 -13.38 10.63 4.57
CA LEU A 151 -13.37 9.71 3.44
C LEU A 151 -14.57 8.76 3.53
N THR A 152 -15.77 9.31 3.33
CA THR A 152 -16.99 8.49 3.25
C THR A 152 -17.05 7.74 1.93
N ILE A 153 -17.72 6.59 1.95
CA ILE A 153 -17.90 5.69 0.79
C ILE A 153 -18.54 6.46 -0.37
N GLU A 154 -19.57 7.25 -0.07
CA GLU A 154 -20.28 8.07 -1.04
C GLU A 154 -19.35 9.06 -1.72
N LYS A 155 -18.55 9.81 -0.95
CA LYS A 155 -17.60 10.79 -1.50
C LYS A 155 -16.51 10.12 -2.34
N ALA A 156 -15.95 9.01 -1.86
CA ALA A 156 -14.92 8.27 -2.58
C ALA A 156 -15.47 7.62 -3.86
N SER A 157 -16.68 7.06 -3.81
CA SER A 157 -17.37 6.48 -4.97
C SER A 157 -17.72 7.55 -6.00
N ILE A 158 -18.22 8.71 -5.58
CA ILE A 158 -18.50 9.84 -6.48
C ILE A 158 -17.21 10.34 -7.13
N ALA A 159 -16.14 10.53 -6.35
CA ALA A 159 -14.85 10.96 -6.88
C ALA A 159 -14.27 9.94 -7.88
N GLY A 160 -14.31 8.65 -7.56
CA GLY A 160 -13.86 7.58 -8.44
C GLY A 160 -14.72 7.47 -9.72
N GLY A 161 -16.04 7.60 -9.59
CA GLY A 161 -16.97 7.63 -10.71
C GLY A 161 -16.71 8.80 -11.64
N PHE A 162 -16.53 10.01 -11.10
CA PHE A 162 -16.19 11.20 -11.88
C PHE A 162 -14.86 11.04 -12.63
N LEU A 163 -13.84 10.48 -11.96
CA LEU A 163 -12.54 10.20 -12.58
C LEU A 163 -12.67 9.20 -13.74
N ALA A 164 -13.43 8.12 -13.54
CA ALA A 164 -13.68 7.12 -14.57
C ALA A 164 -14.46 7.69 -15.75
N LEU A 165 -15.53 8.45 -15.49
CA LEU A 165 -16.35 9.10 -16.52
C LEU A 165 -15.52 10.10 -17.34
N THR A 166 -14.63 10.86 -16.70
CA THR A 166 -13.71 11.77 -17.40
C THR A 166 -12.79 11.00 -18.34
N GLY A 167 -12.21 9.88 -17.88
CA GLY A 167 -11.39 9.01 -18.73
C GLY A 167 -12.18 8.42 -19.90
N ILE A 168 -13.40 7.93 -19.66
CA ILE A 168 -14.30 7.40 -20.70
C ILE A 168 -14.62 8.49 -21.73
N ALA A 169 -14.98 9.70 -21.30
CA ALA A 169 -15.30 10.80 -22.18
C ALA A 169 -14.12 11.16 -23.11
N ILE A 170 -12.90 11.25 -22.55
CA ILE A 170 -11.69 11.48 -23.35
C ILE A 170 -11.48 10.35 -24.37
N TYR A 171 -11.66 9.10 -23.95
CA TYR A 171 -11.47 7.95 -24.84
C TYR A 171 -12.53 7.91 -25.96
N VAL A 172 -13.78 8.23 -25.65
CA VAL A 172 -14.87 8.34 -26.63
C VAL A 172 -14.61 9.46 -27.63
N ILE A 173 -14.08 10.61 -27.18
CA ILE A 173 -13.69 11.70 -28.10
C ILE A 173 -12.58 11.24 -29.06
N ILE A 174 -11.60 10.46 -28.58
CA ILE A 174 -10.56 9.89 -29.42
C ILE A 174 -11.16 8.89 -30.43
N PHE A 175 -12.10 8.06 -29.98
CA PHE A 175 -12.80 7.09 -30.83
C PHE A 175 -13.62 7.78 -31.93
N ILE A 176 -14.40 8.81 -31.59
CA ILE A 176 -15.16 9.60 -32.57
C ILE A 176 -14.22 10.24 -33.58
N ALA A 177 -13.10 10.83 -33.13
CA ALA A 177 -12.11 11.43 -34.02
C ALA A 177 -11.49 10.40 -34.97
N TRP A 178 -11.30 9.16 -34.52
CA TRP A 178 -10.78 8.07 -35.35
C TRP A 178 -11.79 7.63 -36.43
N VAL A 179 -13.07 7.54 -36.07
CA VAL A 179 -14.15 7.24 -37.02
C VAL A 179 -14.29 8.36 -38.07
N GLN A 180 -14.21 9.62 -37.64
CA GLN A 180 -14.27 10.78 -38.55
C GLN A 180 -13.06 10.89 -39.48
N SER A 181 -11.94 10.27 -39.13
CA SER A 181 -10.72 10.27 -39.94
C SER A 181 -10.64 9.09 -40.91
N ASP A 182 -11.77 8.45 -41.24
CA ASP A 182 -11.86 7.24 -42.07
C ASP A 182 -10.91 6.12 -41.60
N PHE A 183 -10.81 5.96 -40.27
CA PHE A 183 -9.95 4.96 -39.62
C PHE A 183 -8.44 5.12 -39.88
N SER A 184 -7.99 6.30 -40.34
CA SER A 184 -6.58 6.61 -40.53
C SER A 184 -5.78 6.66 -39.21
N ALA A 185 -4.44 6.67 -39.33
CA ALA A 185 -3.53 6.60 -38.20
C ALA A 185 -3.62 7.86 -37.31
N LEU A 186 -4.27 7.73 -36.15
CA LEU A 186 -4.46 8.82 -35.20
C LEU A 186 -3.25 8.96 -34.24
N GLN A 187 -2.58 10.10 -34.27
CA GLN A 187 -1.45 10.41 -33.38
C GLN A 187 -1.90 10.85 -31.98
N LYS A 188 -2.86 10.14 -31.35
CA LYS A 188 -3.38 10.40 -29.99
C LYS A 188 -3.08 9.30 -28.98
N VAL A 189 -2.00 8.53 -29.21
CA VAL A 189 -1.61 7.41 -28.35
C VAL A 189 -1.31 7.88 -26.91
N LYS A 190 -0.57 8.98 -26.74
CA LYS A 190 -0.25 9.53 -25.40
C LYS A 190 -1.52 9.83 -24.59
N THR A 191 -2.49 10.52 -25.20
CA THR A 191 -3.78 10.86 -24.56
C THR A 191 -4.63 9.62 -24.29
N SER A 192 -4.56 8.59 -25.14
CA SER A 192 -5.25 7.32 -24.93
C SER A 192 -4.74 6.59 -23.68
N ILE A 193 -3.41 6.57 -23.48
CA ILE A 193 -2.79 5.97 -22.29
C ILE A 193 -3.25 6.69 -21.01
N VAL A 194 -3.29 8.02 -21.03
CA VAL A 194 -3.79 8.83 -19.90
C VAL A 194 -5.26 8.51 -19.62
N ALA A 195 -6.10 8.52 -20.65
CA ALA A 195 -7.53 8.24 -20.53
C ALA A 195 -7.78 6.85 -19.91
N LEU A 196 -7.12 5.81 -20.42
CA LEU A 196 -7.25 4.44 -19.88
C LEU A 196 -6.76 4.34 -18.43
N THR A 197 -5.66 5.03 -18.08
CA THR A 197 -5.17 5.09 -16.70
C THR A 197 -6.21 5.73 -15.78
N LEU A 198 -6.85 6.84 -16.19
CA LEU A 198 -7.90 7.50 -15.41
C LEU A 198 -9.12 6.60 -15.21
N ILE A 199 -9.54 5.86 -16.23
CA ILE A 199 -10.61 4.86 -16.13
C ILE A 199 -10.26 3.81 -15.08
N ALA A 200 -9.06 3.24 -15.16
CA ALA A 200 -8.60 2.21 -14.24
C ALA A 200 -8.52 2.73 -12.79
N LEU A 201 -7.95 3.91 -12.57
CA LEU A 201 -7.86 4.53 -11.25
C LEU A 201 -9.26 4.83 -10.69
N GLY A 202 -10.16 5.35 -11.50
CA GLY A 202 -11.54 5.65 -11.09
C GLY A 202 -12.28 4.38 -10.67
N ALA A 203 -12.22 3.32 -11.48
CA ALA A 203 -12.80 2.02 -11.14
C ALA A 203 -12.19 1.43 -9.85
N GLN A 204 -10.86 1.43 -9.72
CA GLN A 204 -10.16 0.98 -8.51
C GLN A 204 -10.61 1.77 -7.27
N THR A 205 -10.82 3.08 -7.41
CA THR A 205 -11.28 3.95 -6.30
C THR A 205 -12.68 3.53 -5.83
N VAL A 206 -13.61 3.33 -6.77
CA VAL A 206 -14.99 2.91 -6.46
C VAL A 206 -14.98 1.58 -5.71
N PHE A 207 -14.39 0.53 -6.29
CA PHE A 207 -14.36 -0.79 -5.66
C PHE A 207 -13.61 -0.81 -4.32
N SER A 208 -12.50 -0.07 -4.22
CA SER A 208 -11.75 0.04 -2.97
C SER A 208 -12.53 0.76 -1.89
N SER A 209 -13.36 1.75 -2.23
CA SER A 209 -14.22 2.43 -1.25
C SER A 209 -15.26 1.47 -0.64
N PHE A 210 -15.86 0.59 -1.44
CA PHE A 210 -16.75 -0.47 -0.94
C PHE A 210 -15.99 -1.47 -0.06
N MET A 211 -14.78 -1.88 -0.45
CA MET A 211 -13.96 -2.79 0.36
C MET A 211 -13.58 -2.17 1.72
N LEU A 212 -13.19 -0.89 1.76
CA LEU A 212 -12.94 -0.16 3.01
C LEU A 212 -14.19 -0.09 3.89
N SER A 213 -15.38 0.10 3.30
CA SER A 213 -16.64 0.03 4.03
C SER A 213 -16.83 -1.31 4.71
N MET A 214 -16.70 -2.40 3.96
CA MET A 214 -16.95 -3.76 4.47
C MET A 214 -16.01 -4.08 5.64
N LEU A 215 -14.73 -3.74 5.53
CA LEU A 215 -13.74 -3.92 6.61
C LEU A 215 -13.96 -3.00 7.82
N GLY A 216 -14.64 -1.88 7.61
CA GLY A 216 -15.00 -0.89 8.62
C GLY A 216 -16.22 -1.27 9.46
N ILE A 217 -17.04 -2.22 9.00
CA ILE A 217 -18.20 -2.72 9.76
C ILE A 217 -17.66 -3.43 11.01
N LYS A 218 -18.04 -2.92 12.19
CA LYS A 218 -17.78 -3.62 13.45
C LYS A 218 -18.79 -4.76 13.58
N GLU A 219 -18.30 -5.99 13.68
CA GLU A 219 -19.12 -7.11 14.17
C GLU A 219 -19.56 -6.77 15.60
N LYS A 220 -20.87 -6.85 15.85
CA LYS A 220 -21.47 -6.64 17.17
C LYS A 220 -21.36 -7.91 18.00
#